data_AF-A0A1G5SBC6-F1
#
_entry.id   AF-A0A1G5SBC6-F1
#
_cell.length_a   1.000
_cell.length_b   1.000
_cell.length_c   1.000
_cell.angle_alpha   90.00
_cell.angle_beta   90.00
_cell.angle_gamma   90.00
#
_symmetry.space_group_name_H-M   'P 1'
#
loop_
_entity.id
_entity.type
_entity.pdbx_description
1 polymer ?
#
loop_
_entity_poly.entity_id
_entity_poly.type
_entity_poly.pdbx_seq_one_letter_code
_entity_poly.pdbx_strand_id
1 'polypeptide(L)' 'MSDAHIVRGLLGVVLSAFNGKTAQQVLDFGIEKYFSSLDLLQHLNPTRDNGLQAMVKFIRAFAETVV' A
#
# COMPACT_ATOMS: atom_id res chain seq x y z
N MET A 1 18.69 -11.56 -2.42
CA MET A 1 17.70 -11.80 -3.51
C MET A 1 16.28 -11.91 -2.97
N SER A 2 16.01 -12.66 -1.89
CA SER A 2 14.65 -12.85 -1.32
C SER A 2 13.91 -11.55 -0.96
N ASP A 3 14.54 -10.60 -0.25
CA ASP A 3 13.86 -9.38 0.20
C ASP A 3 13.39 -8.47 -0.95
N ALA A 4 14.16 -8.37 -2.02
CA ALA A 4 13.78 -7.56 -3.18
C ALA A 4 12.53 -8.09 -3.90
N HIS A 5 12.32 -9.41 -3.90
CA HIS A 5 11.12 -10.02 -4.51
C HIS A 5 9.87 -9.79 -3.67
N ILE A 6 9.97 -9.90 -2.34
CA ILE A 6 8.85 -9.65 -1.42
C ILE A 6 8.44 -8.17 -1.47
N VAL A 7 9.40 -7.25 -1.47
CA VAL A 7 9.13 -5.81 -1.59
C VAL A 7 8.43 -5.48 -2.92
N ARG A 8 8.85 -6.10 -4.04
CA ARG A 8 8.17 -5.92 -5.33
C ARG A 8 6.74 -6.47 -5.32
N GLY A 9 6.52 -7.60 -4.66
CA GLY A 9 5.17 -8.17 -4.50
C GLY A 9 4.25 -7.24 -3.69
N LEU A 10 4.75 -6.72 -2.57
CA LEU A 10 4.02 -5.76 -1.73
C LEU A 10 3.68 -4.48 -2.51
N LEU A 11 4.64 -3.95 -3.27
CA LEU A 11 4.38 -2.81 -4.15
C LEU A 11 3.28 -3.11 -5.17
N GLY A 12 3.30 -4.29 -5.79
CA GLY A 12 2.25 -4.70 -6.73
C GLY A 12 0.86 -4.72 -6.10
N VAL A 13 0.73 -5.17 -4.85
CA VAL A 13 -0.54 -5.16 -4.10
C VAL A 13 -1.01 -3.73 -3.85
N VAL A 14 -0.11 -2.84 -3.42
CA VAL A 14 -0.44 -1.42 -3.16
C VAL A 14 -0.85 -0.71 -4.45
N LEU A 15 -0.10 -0.87 -5.53
CA LEU A 15 -0.42 -0.26 -6.82
C LEU A 15 -1.76 -0.76 -7.36
N SER A 16 -2.05 -2.06 -7.20
CA SER A 16 -3.33 -2.63 -7.60
C SER A 16 -4.50 -2.05 -6.80
N ALA A 17 -4.30 -1.75 -5.52
CA ALA A 17 -5.32 -1.13 -4.66
C ALA A 17 -5.70 0.28 -5.12
N PHE A 18 -4.75 1.03 -5.69
CA PHE A 18 -4.94 2.42 -6.13
C PHE A 18 -5.11 2.57 -7.65
N ASN A 19 -4.97 1.50 -8.42
CA ASN A 19 -5.05 1.56 -9.88
C ASN A 19 -6.40 2.12 -10.37
N GLY A 20 -6.35 3.08 -11.28
CA GLY A 20 -7.53 3.73 -11.86
C GLY A 20 -8.30 4.67 -10.91
N LYS A 21 -7.77 4.95 -9.71
CA LYS A 21 -8.39 5.89 -8.77
C LYS A 21 -7.93 7.31 -9.02
N THR A 22 -8.83 8.28 -8.83
CA THR A 22 -8.48 9.70 -8.75
C THR A 22 -7.77 10.01 -7.44
N ALA A 23 -7.10 11.17 -7.34
CA ALA A 23 -6.43 11.59 -6.11
C ALA A 23 -7.40 11.58 -4.90
N GLN A 24 -8.60 12.13 -5.06
CA GLN A 24 -9.64 12.10 -4.02
C GLN A 24 -10.00 10.65 -3.62
N GLN A 25 -10.19 9.76 -4.59
CA GLN A 25 -10.50 8.35 -4.32
C GLN A 25 -9.35 7.61 -3.62
N VAL A 26 -8.09 8.01 -3.84
CA VAL A 26 -6.92 7.47 -3.13
C VAL A 26 -6.94 7.90 -1.66
N LEU A 27 -7.28 9.16 -1.39
CA LEU A 27 -7.38 9.70 -0.02
C LEU A 27 -8.52 9.05 0.76
N ASP A 28 -9.66 8.82 0.11
CA ASP A 28 -10.86 8.20 0.69
C ASP A 28 -10.79 6.67 0.72
N PHE A 29 -9.74 6.06 0.14
CA PHE A 29 -9.60 4.62 0.10
C PHE A 29 -9.25 4.02 1.46
N GLY A 30 -10.11 3.12 1.95
CA GLY A 30 -9.89 2.35 3.19
C GLY A 30 -8.83 1.26 3.05
N ILE A 31 -7.57 1.65 2.87
CA ILE A 31 -6.43 0.76 2.62
C ILE A 31 -6.23 -0.28 3.73
N GLU A 32 -6.49 0.06 5.00
CA GLU A 32 -6.40 -0.86 6.13
C GLU A 32 -7.41 -2.01 6.02
N LYS A 33 -8.64 -1.71 5.58
CA LYS A 33 -9.68 -2.73 5.34
C LYS A 33 -9.30 -3.64 4.17
N TYR A 34 -8.71 -3.06 3.12
CA TYR A 34 -8.21 -3.83 1.98
C TYR A 34 -7.12 -4.83 2.42
N PHE A 35 -6.10 -4.38 3.15
CA PHE A 35 -5.07 -5.30 3.64
C PHE A 35 -5.60 -6.35 4.62
N SER A 36 -6.55 -5.96 5.48
CA SER A 36 -7.21 -6.90 6.40
C SER A 36 -7.99 -7.98 5.64
N SER A 37 -8.68 -7.64 4.54
CA SER A 37 -9.42 -8.62 3.72
C SER A 37 -8.51 -9.61 2.99
N LEU A 38 -7.25 -9.24 2.75
CA LEU A 38 -6.25 -10.10 2.13
C LEU A 38 -5.48 -10.94 3.16
N ASP A 39 -5.79 -10.78 4.45
CA ASP A 39 -5.03 -11.33 5.57
C ASP A 39 -3.52 -11.01 5.47
N LEU A 40 -3.19 -9.91 4.80
CA LEU A 40 -1.83 -9.63 4.36
C LEU A 40 -0.95 -9.28 5.55
N LEU A 41 -1.46 -8.42 6.45
CA LEU A 41 -0.71 -7.92 7.61
C LEU A 41 -0.30 -9.04 8.58
N GLN A 42 -1.11 -10.10 8.69
CA GLN A 42 -0.81 -11.24 9.57
C GLN A 42 0.40 -12.07 9.11
N HIS A 43 0.76 -11.97 7.83
CA HIS A 43 1.87 -12.71 7.23
C HIS A 43 3.16 -11.86 7.12
N LEU A 44 3.13 -10.60 7.57
CA LEU A 44 4.28 -9.71 7.50
C LEU A 44 5.03 -9.64 8.83
N ASN A 45 6.35 -9.60 8.73
CA ASN A 45 7.19 -9.23 9.87
C ASN A 45 7.18 -7.70 10.06
N PRO A 46 7.61 -7.18 11.22
CA PRO A 46 7.56 -5.74 11.52
C PRO A 46 8.27 -4.86 10.48
N THR A 47 9.41 -5.31 9.94
CA THR A 47 10.15 -4.56 8.92
C THR A 47 9.35 -4.40 7.63
N ARG A 48 8.63 -5.46 7.22
CA ARG A 48 7.83 -5.46 5.99
C ARG A 48 6.53 -4.69 6.14
N ASP A 49 5.88 -4.80 7.29
CA ASP A 49 4.71 -3.98 7.62
C ASP A 49 5.05 -2.48 7.59
N ASN A 50 6.15 -2.09 8.24
CA ASN A 50 6.65 -0.71 8.19
C ASN A 50 6.91 -0.22 6.75
N GLY A 51 7.51 -1.08 5.91
CA GLY A 51 7.73 -0.78 4.50
C GLY A 51 6.44 -0.56 3.72
N LEU A 52 5.45 -1.44 3.92
CA LEU A 52 4.13 -1.35 3.29
C LEU A 52 3.41 -0.06 3.69
N GLN A 53 3.40 0.26 4.98
CA GLN A 53 2.80 1.49 5.51
C GLN A 53 3.49 2.75 4.98
N ALA A 54 4.82 2.73 4.87
CA ALA A 54 5.57 3.85 4.31
C ALA A 54 5.22 4.10 2.83
N MET A 55 5.03 3.05 2.03
CA MET A 55 4.59 3.17 0.64
C MET A 55 3.19 3.78 0.51
N VAL A 56 2.25 3.30 1.33
CA VAL A 56 0.88 3.84 1.37
C VAL A 56 0.90 5.32 1.75
N LYS A 57 1.68 5.68 2.78
CA LYS A 57 1.81 7.08 3.23
C LYS A 57 2.38 7.97 2.12
N PHE A 58 3.39 7.49 1.40
CA PHE A 58 3.97 8.22 0.27
C PHE A 58 2.94 8.47 -0.84
N ILE A 59 2.16 7.46 -1.22
CA ILE A 59 1.12 7.59 -2.25
C ILE A 59 0.02 8.55 -1.82
N ARG A 60 -0.43 8.48 -0.57
CA ARG A 60 -1.45 9.42 -0.04
C ARG A 60 -0.92 10.85 0.01
N ALA A 61 0.31 11.06 0.49
CA ALA A 61 0.94 12.38 0.48
C ALA A 61 1.08 12.94 -0.95
N PHE A 62 1.43 12.10 -1.92
CA PHE A 62 1.44 12.51 -3.32
C PHE A 62 0.04 12.87 -3.81
N ALA A 63 -0.98 12.07 -3.50
CA ALA A 63 -2.37 12.39 -3.85
C ALA A 63 -2.83 13.73 -3.25
N GLU A 64 -2.48 14.05 -2.00
CA GLU A 64 -2.77 15.35 -1.36
C GLU A 64 -2.18 16.54 -2.12
N THR A 65 -1.05 16.37 -2.83
CA THR A 65 -0.43 17.46 -3.60
C THR A 65 -1.10 17.74 -4.95
N VAL A 66 -1.95 16.81 -5.43
CA VAL A 66 -2.58 16.85 -6.76
C VAL A 66 -4.09 17.11 -6.68
N VAL A 67 -4.65 17.15 -5.47
CA VAL A 67 -6.02 17.66 -5.20
C VAL A 67 -6.00 19.18 -5.17
#